data_AF-A0AAE2VBV5-F1
#
_entry.id   AF-A0AAE2VBV5-F1
#
_cell.length_a   1.000
_cell.length_b   1.000
_cell.length_c   1.000
_cell.angle_alpha   90.00
_cell.angle_beta   90.00
_cell.angle_gamma   90.00
#
_symmetry.space_group_name_H-M   'P 1'
#
loop_
_entity.id
_entity.type
_entity.pdbx_description
1 polymer ?
#
loop_
_entity_poly.entity_id
_entity_poly.type
_entity_poly.pdbx_seq_one_letter_code
_entity_poly.pdbx_strand_id
1 'polypeptide(L)'
;MYADVSTSMGNFSIKLEYTKAPQTVANFIRLAEGSAPWVDEASGQVKQEPYYDGVTFHRVISGFMSQTGSRSGDGTDGPGYTFKDEFSSLSHTGPYIVSMANSGPNTNGSQFFITAATQSGLDDVHTVFGEVVFYDAPDDGASYTGVGREVCNAINTVETDPSTDQPLVDVVINSITIRRVGSSAENFDEHAQGLPVVTALPLSFDHQGASVTMGAAQPTGSVTRITRSEDLETWEDYADIYLDLDDTAESSLDISEVAADKDKLFFLASQVTYPLESYLWPRSLNGQTLSLVIDGYGTFAFYFTSDDGGTVVVNNTGSAAFTVDHLEQDGYGARKVFYTGFTDSGYDVWFQLRMGIDDDFPLYSTGRNSGYILHHNPDTDGITYYTTSGNLHLTR
;
A
#
# COMPACT_ATOMS: atom_id res chain seq x y z
N MET A 1 11.51 -6.39 -22.14
CA MET A 1 11.27 -4.94 -21.91
C MET A 1 12.31 -4.45 -20.91
N TYR A 2 12.75 -3.21 -21.01
CA TYR A 2 13.78 -2.65 -20.13
C TYR A 2 13.33 -1.31 -19.56
N ALA A 3 13.83 -0.97 -18.36
CA ALA A 3 13.74 0.35 -17.77
C ALA A 3 15.14 0.92 -17.58
N ASP A 4 15.45 2.03 -18.24
CA ASP A 4 16.72 2.74 -18.07
C ASP A 4 16.56 3.77 -16.95
N VAL A 5 17.27 3.55 -15.85
CA VAL A 5 17.23 4.36 -14.64
C VAL A 5 18.44 5.29 -14.64
N SER A 6 18.20 6.60 -14.70
CA SER A 6 19.24 7.60 -14.49
C SER A 6 19.26 8.02 -13.03
N THR A 7 20.42 7.99 -12.40
CA THR A 7 20.59 8.41 -10.99
C THR A 7 21.69 9.44 -10.83
N SER A 8 21.76 10.09 -9.65
CA SER A 8 22.87 10.95 -9.26
C SER A 8 24.23 10.21 -9.19
N MET A 9 24.24 8.88 -9.15
CA MET A 9 25.44 8.03 -9.10
C MET A 9 25.77 7.33 -10.43
N GLY A 10 25.00 7.61 -11.49
CA GLY A 10 25.16 6.99 -12.81
C GLY A 10 23.90 6.27 -13.27
N ASN A 11 23.98 5.65 -14.45
CA ASN A 11 22.84 5.02 -15.09
C ASN A 11 22.95 3.50 -15.05
N PHE A 12 21.82 2.83 -14.91
CA PHE A 12 21.72 1.38 -15.06
C PHE A 12 20.38 1.03 -15.70
N SER A 13 20.26 -0.19 -16.22
CA SER A 13 19.01 -0.65 -16.82
C SER A 13 18.49 -1.88 -16.08
N ILE A 14 17.17 -2.01 -15.97
CA ILE A 14 16.48 -3.17 -15.41
C ILE A 14 15.81 -3.91 -16.55
N LYS A 15 16.03 -5.23 -16.67
CA LYS A 15 15.21 -6.11 -17.50
C LYS A 15 13.95 -6.47 -16.73
N LEU A 16 12.79 -6.11 -17.28
CA LEU A 16 11.48 -6.31 -16.66
C LEU A 16 10.87 -7.65 -17.10
N GLU A 17 10.38 -8.42 -16.13
CA GLU A 17 9.80 -9.75 -16.30
C GLU A 17 8.27 -9.70 -16.49
N TYR A 18 7.82 -8.93 -17.48
CA TYR A 18 6.40 -8.63 -17.76
C TYR A 18 5.53 -9.86 -18.10
N THR A 19 6.12 -11.03 -18.33
CA THR A 19 5.39 -12.29 -18.53
C THR A 19 5.18 -13.08 -17.24
N LYS A 20 6.01 -12.84 -16.22
CA LYS A 20 5.96 -13.55 -14.92
C LYS A 20 5.34 -12.70 -13.83
N ALA A 21 5.49 -11.38 -13.90
CA ALA A 21 4.87 -10.39 -13.00
C ALA A 21 4.21 -9.26 -13.83
N PRO A 22 3.20 -9.58 -14.65
CA PRO A 22 2.59 -8.62 -15.57
C PRO A 22 1.96 -7.41 -14.87
N GLN A 23 1.24 -7.61 -13.76
CA GLN A 23 0.60 -6.51 -13.05
C GLN A 23 1.62 -5.57 -12.40
N THR A 24 2.66 -6.14 -11.82
CA THR A 24 3.77 -5.41 -11.18
C THR A 24 4.54 -4.60 -12.20
N VAL A 25 4.88 -5.20 -13.34
CA VAL A 25 5.58 -4.49 -14.42
C VAL A 25 4.71 -3.40 -15.03
N ALA A 26 3.41 -3.64 -15.23
CA ALA A 26 2.48 -2.61 -15.68
C ALA A 26 2.40 -1.43 -14.71
N ASN A 27 2.36 -1.69 -13.40
CA ASN A 27 2.35 -0.63 -12.39
C ASN A 27 3.63 0.20 -12.45
N PHE A 28 4.78 -0.47 -12.49
CA PHE A 28 6.09 0.18 -12.59
C PHE A 28 6.19 1.07 -13.84
N ILE A 29 5.76 0.59 -15.01
CA ILE A 29 5.75 1.35 -16.27
C ILE A 29 4.83 2.57 -16.17
N ARG A 30 3.61 2.38 -15.68
CA ARG A 30 2.61 3.46 -15.55
C ARG A 30 3.12 4.60 -14.68
N LEU A 31 3.77 4.26 -13.57
CA LEU A 31 4.39 5.22 -12.66
C LEU A 31 5.64 5.86 -13.27
N ALA A 32 6.51 5.09 -13.92
CA ALA A 32 7.73 5.60 -14.54
C ALA A 32 7.46 6.56 -15.71
N GLU A 33 6.49 6.26 -16.57
CA GLU A 33 6.15 7.10 -17.73
C GLU A 33 5.14 8.21 -17.39
N GLY A 34 4.53 8.18 -16.20
CA GLY A 34 3.40 9.06 -15.86
C GLY A 34 2.16 8.81 -16.72
N SER A 35 2.03 7.60 -17.29
CA SER A 35 0.92 7.26 -18.21
C SER A 35 -0.40 7.00 -17.49
N ALA A 36 -0.39 6.89 -16.16
CA ALA A 36 -1.59 6.83 -15.34
C ALA A 36 -1.51 7.73 -14.11
N PRO A 37 -2.66 8.24 -13.62
CA PRO A 37 -2.67 9.04 -12.41
C PRO A 37 -2.32 8.23 -11.16
N TRP A 38 -1.81 8.94 -10.15
CA TRP A 38 -1.51 8.46 -8.80
C TRP A 38 -1.94 9.52 -7.78
N VAL A 39 -2.12 9.13 -6.51
CA VAL A 39 -2.45 10.06 -5.43
C VAL A 39 -1.18 10.42 -4.68
N ASP A 40 -0.92 11.71 -4.52
CA ASP A 40 0.09 12.22 -3.60
C ASP A 40 -0.42 12.04 -2.17
N GLU A 41 0.15 11.10 -1.42
CA GLU A 41 -0.34 10.79 -0.08
C GLU A 41 -0.23 11.98 0.89
N ALA A 42 0.75 12.85 0.70
CA ALA A 42 0.94 14.03 1.55
C ALA A 42 -0.20 15.04 1.39
N SER A 43 -0.72 15.23 0.18
CA SER A 43 -1.70 16.28 -0.10
C SER A 43 -3.08 15.77 -0.53
N GLY A 44 -3.24 14.47 -0.77
CA GLY A 44 -4.44 13.86 -1.36
C GLY A 44 -4.67 14.20 -2.84
N GLN A 45 -3.74 14.92 -3.48
CA GLN A 45 -3.91 15.37 -4.86
C GLN A 45 -3.69 14.24 -5.86
N VAL A 46 -4.52 14.18 -6.90
CA VAL A 46 -4.27 13.30 -8.04
C VAL A 46 -3.29 13.97 -8.99
N LYS A 47 -2.15 13.31 -9.23
CA LYS A 47 -1.10 13.74 -10.15
C LYS A 47 -0.96 12.78 -11.30
N GLN A 48 -0.53 13.27 -12.45
CA GLN A 48 -0.26 12.47 -13.65
C GLN A 48 1.02 12.97 -14.31
N GLU A 49 2.14 12.60 -13.70
CA GLU A 49 3.51 12.88 -14.12
C GLU A 49 4.40 11.69 -13.71
N PRO A 50 5.62 11.57 -14.27
CA PRO A 50 6.56 10.52 -13.86
C PRO A 50 6.75 10.49 -12.33
N TYR A 51 6.35 9.39 -11.71
CA TYR A 51 6.33 9.26 -10.24
C TYR A 51 7.74 9.17 -9.65
N TYR A 52 8.65 8.46 -10.33
CA TYR A 52 9.99 8.18 -9.79
C TYR A 52 11.00 9.31 -9.97
N ASP A 53 10.65 10.36 -10.72
CA ASP A 53 11.54 11.49 -10.96
C ASP A 53 11.74 12.29 -9.67
N GLY A 54 13.00 12.42 -9.25
CA GLY A 54 13.39 13.05 -7.99
C GLY A 54 13.27 12.17 -6.74
N VAL A 55 12.82 10.92 -6.87
CA VAL A 55 12.73 9.98 -5.73
C VAL A 55 14.12 9.55 -5.27
N THR A 56 14.33 9.45 -3.95
CA THR A 56 15.59 9.03 -3.36
C THR A 56 15.63 7.52 -3.05
N PHE A 57 16.84 6.97 -2.97
CA PHE A 57 17.07 5.72 -2.24
C PHE A 57 17.05 6.04 -0.75
N HIS A 58 15.88 5.92 -0.12
CA HIS A 58 15.68 6.32 1.28
C HIS A 58 16.23 5.31 2.28
N ARG A 59 16.56 4.08 1.85
CA ARG A 59 17.08 3.04 2.73
C ARG A 59 18.10 2.16 2.02
N VAL A 60 19.34 2.16 2.52
CA VAL A 60 20.44 1.37 1.95
C VAL A 60 21.13 0.57 3.04
N ILE A 61 21.14 -0.75 2.89
CA ILE A 61 21.78 -1.66 3.84
C ILE A 61 22.83 -2.48 3.10
N SER A 62 24.10 -2.17 3.37
CA SER A 62 25.24 -2.84 2.74
C SER A 62 25.18 -4.36 2.92
N GLY A 63 25.26 -5.09 1.80
CA GLY A 63 25.17 -6.56 1.78
C GLY A 63 23.74 -7.13 1.85
N PHE A 64 22.74 -6.26 1.98
CA PHE A 64 21.33 -6.64 1.97
C PHE A 64 20.62 -6.12 0.71
N MET A 65 20.30 -4.82 0.66
CA MET A 65 19.58 -4.20 -0.46
C MET A 65 19.65 -2.65 -0.42
N SER A 66 19.27 -2.02 -1.52
CA SER A 66 18.98 -0.59 -1.64
C SER A 66 17.53 -0.39 -2.07
N GLN A 67 16.72 0.28 -1.24
CA GLN A 67 15.29 0.53 -1.44
C GLN A 67 15.01 1.98 -1.82
N THR A 68 14.02 2.17 -2.69
CA THR A 68 13.60 3.44 -3.28
C THR A 68 12.11 3.40 -3.63
N GLY A 69 11.58 4.42 -4.31
CA GLY A 69 10.19 4.49 -4.74
C GLY A 69 9.24 5.17 -3.74
N SER A 70 9.76 5.83 -2.70
CA SER A 70 9.00 6.65 -1.74
C SER A 70 9.18 8.13 -2.10
N ARG A 71 8.08 8.89 -2.26
CA ARG A 71 8.11 10.31 -2.63
C ARG A 71 8.41 11.20 -1.42
N SER A 72 7.97 10.82 -0.23
CA SER A 72 8.34 11.45 1.05
C SER A 72 9.81 11.22 1.41
N GLY A 73 10.40 10.12 0.95
CA GLY A 73 11.79 9.76 1.21
C GLY A 73 12.02 9.12 2.58
N ASP A 74 10.98 8.66 3.25
CA ASP A 74 11.02 7.95 4.54
C ASP A 74 10.44 6.52 4.48
N GLY A 75 9.91 6.12 3.31
CA GLY A 75 9.38 4.77 3.10
C GLY A 75 7.96 4.56 3.63
N THR A 76 7.25 5.60 4.06
CA THR A 76 5.89 5.46 4.61
C THR A 76 4.78 5.76 3.61
N ASP A 77 5.11 6.04 2.36
CA ASP A 77 4.16 6.47 1.33
C ASP A 77 4.13 5.56 0.08
N GLY A 78 3.10 5.77 -0.75
CA GLY A 78 2.88 5.07 -2.00
C GLY A 78 2.18 5.91 -3.06
N PRO A 79 1.61 5.28 -4.11
CA PRO A 79 0.86 5.96 -5.17
C PRO A 79 -0.62 6.16 -4.81
N GLY A 80 -1.00 5.98 -3.53
CA GLY A 80 -2.38 6.04 -3.05
C GLY A 80 -3.21 4.78 -3.25
N TYR A 81 -2.60 3.68 -3.68
CA TYR A 81 -3.26 2.40 -3.85
C TYR A 81 -2.27 1.25 -3.64
N THR A 82 -2.81 0.07 -3.34
CA THR A 82 -2.06 -1.19 -3.27
C THR A 82 -2.55 -2.21 -4.30
N PHE A 83 -1.70 -3.19 -4.63
CA PHE A 83 -2.08 -4.32 -5.49
C PHE A 83 -1.38 -5.63 -5.07
N LYS A 84 -1.92 -6.74 -5.59
CA LYS A 84 -1.55 -8.11 -5.21
C LYS A 84 -0.11 -8.47 -5.54
N ASP A 85 0.43 -9.44 -4.81
CA ASP A 85 1.70 -10.07 -5.14
C ASP A 85 1.61 -10.97 -6.38
N GLU A 86 2.74 -11.15 -7.07
CA GLU A 86 2.88 -12.04 -8.24
C GLU A 86 4.11 -12.96 -8.09
N PHE A 87 3.97 -14.01 -7.28
CA PHE A 87 5.04 -14.99 -7.11
C PHE A 87 5.15 -15.95 -8.30
N SER A 88 6.38 -16.30 -8.68
CA SER A 88 6.66 -17.13 -9.84
C SER A 88 7.92 -17.97 -9.63
N SER A 89 8.55 -18.44 -10.71
CA SER A 89 9.87 -19.10 -10.65
C SER A 89 11.04 -18.13 -10.37
N LEU A 90 10.76 -16.83 -10.24
CA LEU A 90 11.75 -15.80 -9.90
C LEU A 90 12.02 -15.81 -8.39
N SER A 91 13.27 -15.63 -8.01
CA SER A 91 13.71 -15.62 -6.61
C SER A 91 14.96 -14.77 -6.41
N HIS A 92 15.24 -14.41 -5.17
CA HIS A 92 16.33 -13.53 -4.74
C HIS A 92 17.66 -14.29 -4.68
N THR A 93 18.03 -14.91 -5.80
CA THR A 93 19.18 -15.83 -5.91
C THR A 93 20.55 -15.16 -5.77
N GLY A 94 20.61 -13.83 -5.88
CA GLY A 94 21.87 -13.09 -5.85
C GLY A 94 21.66 -11.58 -5.81
N PRO A 95 22.75 -10.80 -5.97
CA PRO A 95 22.65 -9.36 -6.12
C PRO A 95 21.91 -8.98 -7.41
N TYR A 96 21.44 -7.74 -7.43
CA TYR A 96 20.85 -7.07 -8.58
C TYR A 96 19.47 -7.57 -9.02
N ILE A 97 18.78 -8.31 -8.15
CA ILE A 97 17.39 -8.69 -8.33
C ILE A 97 16.52 -7.52 -7.88
N VAL A 98 15.51 -7.18 -8.68
CA VAL A 98 14.58 -6.07 -8.43
C VAL A 98 13.22 -6.62 -8.02
N SER A 99 12.75 -6.19 -6.86
CA SER A 99 11.51 -6.65 -6.25
C SER A 99 10.73 -5.51 -5.63
N MET A 100 9.40 -5.64 -5.57
CA MET A 100 8.54 -4.70 -4.86
C MET A 100 8.81 -4.78 -3.36
N ALA A 101 8.97 -3.61 -2.72
CA ALA A 101 8.80 -3.51 -1.29
C ALA A 101 7.30 -3.57 -0.98
N ASN A 102 6.96 -4.14 0.17
CA ASN A 102 5.60 -4.22 0.66
C ASN A 102 5.62 -4.26 2.20
N SER A 103 4.46 -4.04 2.80
CA SER A 103 4.23 -4.01 4.24
C SER A 103 3.38 -5.19 4.71
N GLY A 104 3.50 -6.32 4.02
CA GLY A 104 2.62 -7.46 4.17
C GLY A 104 2.05 -7.92 2.82
N PRO A 105 1.33 -9.05 2.80
CA PRO A 105 0.84 -9.65 1.58
C PRO A 105 -0.07 -8.67 0.84
N ASN A 106 0.08 -8.60 -0.47
CA ASN A 106 -0.75 -7.81 -1.37
C ASN A 106 -0.71 -6.29 -1.12
N THR A 107 0.38 -5.76 -0.55
CA THR A 107 0.55 -4.32 -0.30
C THR A 107 1.57 -3.65 -1.20
N ASN A 108 1.71 -4.14 -2.44
CA ASN A 108 2.60 -3.53 -3.41
C ASN A 108 2.05 -2.16 -3.82
N GLY A 109 2.91 -1.13 -3.78
CA GLY A 109 2.59 0.23 -4.22
C GLY A 109 3.57 0.70 -5.27
N SER A 110 4.44 1.64 -4.90
CA SER A 110 5.50 2.21 -5.76
C SER A 110 6.90 1.79 -5.33
N GLN A 111 7.08 1.45 -4.06
CA GLN A 111 8.40 1.17 -3.50
C GLN A 111 8.97 -0.15 -4.03
N PHE A 112 10.26 -0.13 -4.37
CA PHE A 112 11.00 -1.30 -4.83
C PHE A 112 12.42 -1.27 -4.30
N PHE A 113 13.08 -2.43 -4.30
CA PHE A 113 14.47 -2.55 -3.88
C PHE A 113 15.29 -3.37 -4.85
N ILE A 114 16.61 -3.19 -4.77
CA ILE A 114 17.62 -3.94 -5.53
C ILE A 114 18.47 -4.70 -4.53
N THR A 115 18.56 -6.02 -4.66
CA THR A 115 19.37 -6.85 -3.75
C THR A 115 20.87 -6.59 -3.91
N ALA A 116 21.62 -6.64 -2.80
CA ALA A 116 23.09 -6.57 -2.79
C ALA A 116 23.75 -7.95 -2.62
N ALA A 117 22.98 -8.97 -2.27
CA ALA A 117 23.41 -10.36 -2.12
C ALA A 117 22.21 -11.31 -2.29
N THR A 118 22.43 -12.62 -2.19
CA THR A 118 21.34 -13.62 -2.13
C THR A 118 20.47 -13.37 -0.89
N GLN A 119 19.15 -13.30 -1.06
CA GLN A 119 18.17 -13.04 0.01
C GLN A 119 17.01 -14.03 -0.04
N SER A 120 17.29 -15.34 0.10
CA SER A 120 16.26 -16.38 0.00
C SER A 120 15.12 -16.28 1.02
N GLY A 121 15.29 -15.51 2.10
CA GLY A 121 14.22 -15.21 3.06
C GLY A 121 13.15 -14.26 2.53
N LEU A 122 13.38 -13.64 1.37
CA LEU A 122 12.43 -12.73 0.70
C LEU A 122 11.63 -13.44 -0.40
N ASP A 123 11.98 -14.69 -0.72
CA ASP A 123 11.26 -15.50 -1.71
C ASP A 123 9.82 -15.77 -1.25
N ASP A 124 8.87 -15.64 -2.17
CA ASP A 124 7.41 -15.74 -1.90
C ASP A 124 6.89 -14.77 -0.82
N VAL A 125 7.66 -13.71 -0.53
CA VAL A 125 7.26 -12.58 0.33
C VAL A 125 7.24 -11.29 -0.47
N HIS A 126 8.23 -11.10 -1.35
CA HIS A 126 8.33 -9.93 -2.23
C HIS A 126 8.27 -10.32 -3.70
N THR A 127 7.46 -9.60 -4.46
CA THR A 127 7.29 -9.85 -5.89
C THR A 127 8.54 -9.43 -6.66
N VAL A 128 9.31 -10.42 -7.14
CA VAL A 128 10.42 -10.20 -8.06
C VAL A 128 9.87 -9.86 -9.44
N PHE A 129 10.24 -8.71 -10.00
CA PHE A 129 9.72 -8.24 -11.29
C PHE A 129 10.82 -7.82 -12.28
N GLY A 130 12.10 -7.89 -11.89
CA GLY A 130 13.19 -7.63 -12.80
C GLY A 130 14.58 -7.95 -12.26
N GLU A 131 15.58 -7.69 -13.09
CA GLU A 131 16.99 -7.82 -12.77
C GLU A 131 17.78 -6.67 -13.42
N VAL A 132 18.78 -6.11 -12.72
CA VAL A 132 19.65 -5.10 -13.33
C VAL A 132 20.54 -5.77 -14.38
N VAL A 133 20.59 -5.18 -15.56
CA VAL A 133 21.49 -5.61 -16.65
C VAL A 133 22.77 -4.79 -16.65
N PHE A 134 23.84 -5.40 -17.13
CA PHE A 134 25.20 -4.86 -16.98
C PHE A 134 25.76 -4.23 -18.29
N TYR A 135 24.92 -3.95 -19.30
CA TYR A 135 25.30 -3.42 -20.63
C TYR A 135 24.41 -2.27 -21.08
N ASP A 136 24.98 -1.31 -21.83
CA ASP A 136 24.26 -0.61 -22.89
C ASP A 136 23.86 -1.68 -23.91
N ALA A 137 22.58 -2.02 -24.06
CA ALA A 137 22.17 -3.15 -24.90
C ALA A 137 22.57 -2.97 -26.39
N PRO A 138 23.30 -3.93 -27.01
CA PRO A 138 23.19 -4.17 -28.45
C PRO A 138 22.84 -5.64 -28.76
N ASP A 139 22.22 -5.85 -29.91
CA ASP A 139 21.47 -7.05 -30.34
C ASP A 139 22.26 -8.37 -30.60
N ASP A 140 23.55 -8.53 -30.23
CA ASP A 140 24.40 -9.58 -30.83
C ASP A 140 25.12 -10.60 -29.91
N GLY A 141 24.79 -10.68 -28.62
CA GLY A 141 24.95 -11.92 -27.87
C GLY A 141 26.39 -12.40 -27.56
N ALA A 142 27.28 -11.51 -27.11
CA ALA A 142 28.62 -11.89 -26.62
C ALA A 142 28.90 -11.44 -25.17
N SER A 143 29.65 -12.28 -24.44
CA SER A 143 30.00 -12.19 -23.01
C SER A 143 30.37 -10.82 -22.45
N TYR A 144 30.16 -10.68 -21.14
CA TYR A 144 29.39 -9.59 -20.54
C TYR A 144 30.11 -9.08 -19.25
N THR A 145 30.61 -7.82 -19.19
CA THR A 145 30.96 -7.05 -17.94
C THR A 145 30.70 -5.52 -18.04
N GLY A 146 30.22 -4.82 -17.00
CA GLY A 146 30.35 -3.34 -16.93
C GLY A 146 29.45 -2.52 -16.00
N VAL A 147 28.52 -1.74 -16.58
CA VAL A 147 28.14 -0.43 -16.02
C VAL A 147 27.09 -0.49 -14.91
N GLY A 148 25.98 -1.22 -15.12
CA GLY A 148 24.89 -1.27 -14.12
C GLY A 148 25.32 -1.86 -12.77
N ARG A 149 26.30 -2.77 -12.79
CA ARG A 149 26.88 -3.38 -11.60
C ARG A 149 27.62 -2.37 -10.75
N GLU A 150 28.45 -1.54 -11.39
CA GLU A 150 29.29 -0.55 -10.70
C GLU A 150 28.41 0.51 -10.05
N VAL A 151 27.38 0.99 -10.75
CA VAL A 151 26.42 1.96 -10.20
C VAL A 151 25.66 1.34 -9.02
N CYS A 152 25.08 0.14 -9.16
CA CYS A 152 24.37 -0.50 -8.06
C CYS A 152 25.29 -0.80 -6.87
N ASN A 153 26.54 -1.19 -7.10
CA ASN A 153 27.52 -1.39 -6.02
C ASN A 153 27.86 -0.08 -5.31
N ALA A 154 28.02 1.01 -6.07
CA ALA A 154 28.28 2.32 -5.50
C ALA A 154 27.10 2.78 -4.63
N ILE A 155 25.87 2.63 -5.11
CA ILE A 155 24.65 2.92 -4.32
C ILE A 155 24.60 2.05 -3.05
N ASN A 156 24.84 0.74 -3.15
CA ASN A 156 24.80 -0.18 -2.00
C ASN A 156 25.90 0.06 -0.94
N THR A 157 26.87 0.94 -1.20
CA THR A 157 28.02 1.19 -0.31
C THR A 157 28.13 2.66 0.10
N VAL A 158 27.11 3.48 -0.17
CA VAL A 158 27.05 4.85 0.36
C VAL A 158 27.04 4.84 1.88
N GLU A 159 27.56 5.92 2.47
CA GLU A 159 27.49 6.11 3.91
C GLU A 159 26.05 6.41 4.32
N THR A 160 25.57 5.73 5.36
CA THR A 160 24.19 5.84 5.85
C THR A 160 24.14 6.24 7.32
N ASP A 161 23.02 6.84 7.73
CA ASP A 161 22.69 7.02 9.12
C ASP A 161 22.47 5.64 9.77
N PRO A 162 23.20 5.30 10.85
CA PRO A 162 23.14 3.97 11.46
C PRO A 162 21.81 3.67 12.19
N SER A 163 20.95 4.66 12.39
CA SER A 163 19.65 4.50 13.05
C SER A 163 18.49 4.33 12.07
N THR A 164 18.61 4.87 10.85
CA THR A 164 17.54 4.82 9.83
C THR A 164 17.92 4.08 8.55
N ASP A 165 19.19 3.74 8.38
CA ASP A 165 19.77 3.22 7.13
C ASP A 165 19.64 4.20 5.93
N GLN A 166 19.28 5.46 6.18
CA GLN A 166 19.14 6.47 5.13
C GLN A 166 20.53 6.98 4.68
N PRO A 167 20.80 7.11 3.37
CA PRO A 167 22.04 7.72 2.89
C PRO A 167 22.27 9.12 3.46
N LEU A 168 23.50 9.41 3.91
CA LEU A 168 23.88 10.75 4.39
C LEU A 168 23.93 11.79 3.27
N VAL A 169 24.10 11.32 2.03
CA VAL A 169 24.01 12.12 0.81
C VAL A 169 22.99 11.45 -0.08
N ASP A 170 21.96 12.21 -0.47
CA ASP A 170 20.87 11.69 -1.28
C ASP A 170 21.35 11.07 -2.59
N VAL A 171 20.97 9.81 -2.80
CA VAL A 171 21.04 9.14 -4.09
C VAL A 171 19.68 9.30 -4.75
N VAL A 172 19.62 10.01 -5.87
CA VAL A 172 18.36 10.45 -6.50
C VAL A 172 18.16 9.73 -7.82
N ILE A 173 16.96 9.24 -8.09
CA ILE A 173 16.50 8.85 -9.43
C ILE A 173 16.15 10.13 -10.18
N ASN A 174 16.91 10.46 -11.22
CA ASN A 174 16.65 11.63 -12.05
C ASN A 174 15.48 11.37 -13.01
N SER A 175 15.43 10.17 -13.59
CA SER A 175 14.40 9.76 -14.55
C SER A 175 14.41 8.26 -14.79
N ILE A 176 13.26 7.68 -15.16
CA ILE A 176 13.16 6.30 -15.67
C ILE A 176 12.55 6.29 -17.08
N THR A 177 13.24 5.69 -18.05
CA THR A 177 12.75 5.56 -19.43
C THR A 177 12.47 4.08 -19.77
N ILE A 178 11.29 3.77 -20.30
CA ILE A 178 10.92 2.40 -20.67
C ILE A 178 11.28 2.12 -22.14
N ARG A 179 12.10 1.09 -22.37
CA ARG A 179 12.42 0.55 -23.69
C ARG A 179 11.66 -0.75 -23.95
N ARG A 180 10.70 -0.68 -24.87
CA ARG A 180 9.96 -1.85 -25.39
C ARG A 180 10.73 -2.39 -26.61
N VAL A 181 11.35 -3.56 -26.45
CA VAL A 181 12.19 -4.19 -27.49
C VAL A 181 11.54 -5.50 -27.93
N GLY A 182 11.19 -5.58 -29.21
CA GLY A 182 10.54 -6.73 -29.83
C GLY A 182 9.02 -6.71 -29.70
N SER A 183 8.35 -7.39 -30.64
CA SER A 183 6.90 -7.33 -30.80
C SER A 183 6.11 -7.74 -29.55
N SER A 184 6.63 -8.65 -28.73
CA SER A 184 5.95 -9.04 -27.49
C SER A 184 5.94 -7.91 -26.46
N ALA A 185 7.01 -7.14 -26.35
CA ALA A 185 7.09 -6.01 -25.42
C ALA A 185 6.34 -4.78 -25.96
N GLU A 186 6.34 -4.58 -27.28
CA GLU A 186 5.57 -3.51 -27.94
C GLU A 186 4.06 -3.70 -27.83
N ASN A 187 3.59 -4.95 -27.81
CA ASN A 187 2.17 -5.30 -27.68
C ASN A 187 1.74 -5.57 -26.23
N PHE A 188 2.61 -5.37 -25.24
CA PHE A 188 2.22 -5.48 -23.84
C PHE A 188 1.35 -4.26 -23.48
N ASP A 189 0.11 -4.52 -23.06
CA ASP A 189 -0.85 -3.49 -22.67
C ASP A 189 -0.87 -3.35 -21.14
N GLU A 190 -0.19 -2.33 -20.62
CA GLU A 190 -0.13 -2.03 -19.19
C GLU A 190 -1.50 -1.64 -18.59
N HIS A 191 -2.46 -1.21 -19.41
CA HIS A 191 -3.80 -0.84 -18.94
C HIS A 191 -4.74 -2.05 -18.82
N ALA A 192 -4.41 -3.17 -19.47
CA ALA A 192 -5.18 -4.40 -19.41
C ALA A 192 -4.82 -5.32 -18.22
N GLN A 193 -3.90 -4.93 -17.33
CA GLN A 193 -3.39 -5.81 -16.27
C GLN A 193 -4.19 -5.77 -14.95
N GLY A 194 -5.39 -5.19 -14.95
CA GLY A 194 -6.28 -5.23 -13.78
C GLY A 194 -5.77 -4.42 -12.57
N LEU A 195 -5.00 -3.37 -12.81
CA LEU A 195 -4.52 -2.44 -11.79
C LEU A 195 -5.63 -1.47 -11.35
N PRO A 196 -5.53 -0.92 -10.11
CA PRO A 196 -6.39 0.17 -9.67
C PRO A 196 -6.34 1.38 -10.62
N VAL A 197 -7.45 2.10 -10.66
CA VAL A 197 -7.61 3.32 -11.47
C VAL A 197 -7.80 4.50 -10.54
N VAL A 198 -6.87 5.46 -10.60
CA VAL A 198 -6.93 6.70 -9.83
C VAL A 198 -7.56 7.79 -10.67
N THR A 199 -8.48 8.55 -10.08
CA THR A 199 -9.13 9.70 -10.71
C THR A 199 -9.29 10.86 -9.73
N ALA A 200 -9.15 12.09 -10.21
CA ALA A 200 -9.61 13.26 -9.47
C ALA A 200 -11.14 13.26 -9.49
N LEU A 201 -11.78 13.30 -8.33
CA LEU A 201 -13.23 13.25 -8.21
C LEU A 201 -13.80 14.68 -8.18
N PRO A 202 -14.62 15.08 -9.15
CA PRO A 202 -15.33 16.34 -9.09
C PRO A 202 -16.32 16.35 -7.92
N LEU A 203 -16.23 17.37 -7.08
CA LEU A 203 -17.16 17.61 -5.97
C LEU A 203 -18.22 18.62 -6.39
N SER A 204 -19.45 18.42 -5.93
CA SER A 204 -20.53 19.41 -6.03
C SER A 204 -20.87 19.95 -4.64
N PHE A 205 -21.36 21.19 -4.58
CA PHE A 205 -21.76 21.82 -3.32
C PHE A 205 -23.14 22.44 -3.50
N ASP A 206 -24.06 22.16 -2.58
CA ASP A 206 -25.35 22.85 -2.45
C ASP A 206 -25.38 23.59 -1.11
N HIS A 207 -25.87 24.83 -1.17
CA HIS A 207 -25.89 25.75 -0.03
C HIS A 207 -27.31 26.26 0.17
N GLN A 208 -27.93 25.86 1.28
CA GLN A 208 -29.28 26.22 1.66
C GLN A 208 -29.26 26.90 3.04
N GLY A 209 -29.04 28.21 3.06
CA GLY A 209 -28.97 28.98 4.31
C GLY A 209 -27.66 28.72 5.05
N ALA A 210 -27.71 28.07 6.22
CA ALA A 210 -26.53 27.62 6.96
C ALA A 210 -26.18 26.15 6.65
N SER A 211 -27.03 25.46 5.90
CA SER A 211 -26.78 24.08 5.50
C SER A 211 -25.92 24.05 4.25
N VAL A 212 -24.84 23.27 4.29
CA VAL A 212 -23.93 23.03 3.18
C VAL A 212 -23.80 21.51 3.01
N THR A 213 -24.19 21.03 1.83
CA THR A 213 -24.01 19.61 1.46
C THR A 213 -23.04 19.50 0.30
N MET A 214 -22.20 18.46 0.35
CA MET A 214 -21.20 18.17 -0.66
C MET A 214 -21.53 16.85 -1.35
N GLY A 215 -21.74 16.89 -2.67
CA GLY A 215 -21.91 15.68 -3.46
C GLY A 215 -20.57 15.10 -3.88
N ALA A 216 -20.35 13.83 -3.57
CA ALA A 216 -19.23 13.01 -4.04
C ALA A 216 -19.78 11.71 -4.61
N ALA A 217 -19.42 11.36 -5.85
CA ALA A 217 -19.85 10.08 -6.41
C ALA A 217 -19.00 8.96 -5.80
N GLN A 218 -19.64 7.92 -5.27
CA GLN A 218 -18.99 6.72 -4.73
C GLN A 218 -19.46 5.48 -5.51
N PRO A 219 -18.86 5.16 -6.66
CA PRO A 219 -19.12 3.90 -7.34
C PRO A 219 -18.77 2.71 -6.45
N THR A 220 -19.54 1.62 -6.53
CA THR A 220 -19.20 0.36 -5.86
C THR A 220 -17.79 -0.10 -6.24
N GLY A 221 -16.99 -0.50 -5.25
CA GLY A 221 -15.61 -0.93 -5.47
C GLY A 221 -14.62 0.22 -5.64
N SER A 222 -15.00 1.44 -5.27
CA SER A 222 -14.09 2.58 -5.19
C SER A 222 -13.86 2.99 -3.74
N VAL A 223 -12.70 3.60 -3.50
CA VAL A 223 -12.38 4.30 -2.26
C VAL A 223 -12.13 5.76 -2.59
N THR A 224 -12.74 6.66 -1.83
CA THR A 224 -12.60 8.10 -2.02
C THR A 224 -11.97 8.70 -0.79
N ARG A 225 -10.86 9.41 -0.97
CA ARG A 225 -10.27 10.30 0.03
C ARG A 225 -10.66 11.72 -0.32
N ILE A 226 -11.34 12.40 0.59
CA ILE A 226 -11.69 13.81 0.50
C ILE A 226 -10.83 14.56 1.51
N THR A 227 -9.89 15.36 1.02
CA THR A 227 -9.02 16.18 1.83
C THR A 227 -9.59 17.59 1.88
N ARG A 228 -9.61 18.19 3.07
CA ARG A 228 -10.05 19.58 3.27
C ARG A 228 -8.98 20.42 3.97
N SER A 229 -8.86 21.68 3.59
CA SER A 229 -7.97 22.64 4.25
C SER A 229 -8.51 24.07 4.16
N GLU A 230 -8.15 24.94 5.10
CA GLU A 230 -8.40 26.38 5.02
C GLU A 230 -7.32 27.10 4.19
N ASP A 231 -6.23 26.41 3.85
CA ASP A 231 -5.14 26.89 3.00
C ASP A 231 -5.16 26.18 1.64
N LEU A 232 -5.36 26.94 0.57
CA LEU A 232 -5.40 26.41 -0.79
C LEU A 232 -4.00 26.16 -1.37
N GLU A 233 -2.98 26.83 -0.83
CA GLU A 233 -1.61 26.80 -1.35
C GLU A 233 -0.79 25.69 -0.69
N THR A 234 -0.78 25.66 0.64
CA THR A 234 0.14 24.78 1.39
C THR A 234 -0.49 23.44 1.77
N TRP A 235 -1.81 23.41 1.98
CA TRP A 235 -2.52 22.25 2.52
C TRP A 235 -1.90 21.70 3.83
N GLU A 236 -1.22 22.52 4.64
CA GLU A 236 -0.48 22.04 5.84
C GLU A 236 -1.39 21.64 7.01
N ASP A 237 -2.51 22.35 7.23
CA ASP A 237 -3.51 22.01 8.25
C ASP A 237 -4.74 21.41 7.57
N TYR A 238 -4.69 20.12 7.27
CA TYR A 238 -5.76 19.40 6.58
C TYR A 238 -6.43 18.33 7.44
N ALA A 239 -7.63 17.92 7.02
CA ALA A 239 -8.32 16.75 7.55
C ALA A 239 -8.88 15.92 6.39
N ASP A 240 -8.91 14.60 6.57
CA ASP A 240 -9.42 13.67 5.58
C ASP A 240 -10.78 13.10 5.98
N ILE A 241 -11.60 12.82 4.97
CA ILE A 241 -12.79 11.96 5.04
C ILE A 241 -12.53 10.81 4.07
N TYR A 242 -12.69 9.58 4.54
CA TYR A 242 -12.58 8.38 3.73
C TYR A 242 -13.97 7.79 3.48
N LEU A 243 -14.24 7.42 2.24
CA LEU A 243 -15.40 6.62 1.84
C LEU A 243 -14.89 5.31 1.28
N ASP A 244 -15.32 4.19 1.84
CA ASP A 244 -14.79 2.86 1.60
C ASP A 244 -15.58 2.09 0.53
N LEU A 245 -15.12 0.86 0.23
CA LEU A 245 -15.64 0.02 -0.86
C LEU A 245 -17.12 -0.34 -0.71
N ASP A 246 -17.55 -0.51 0.53
CA ASP A 246 -18.89 -0.95 0.92
C ASP A 246 -19.81 0.22 1.31
N ASP A 247 -19.28 1.45 1.36
CA ASP A 247 -20.09 2.62 1.65
C ASP A 247 -21.13 2.79 0.55
N THR A 248 -22.40 2.76 0.95
CA THR A 248 -23.49 3.09 0.05
C THR A 248 -23.31 4.50 -0.45
N ALA A 249 -23.59 4.74 -1.73
CA ALA A 249 -23.51 6.04 -2.38
C ALA A 249 -24.41 7.09 -1.69
N GLU A 250 -23.99 7.59 -0.54
CA GLU A 250 -24.53 8.80 0.05
C GLU A 250 -24.09 9.92 -0.88
N SER A 251 -24.95 10.19 -1.87
CA SER A 251 -24.73 11.19 -2.92
C SER A 251 -24.56 12.62 -2.40
N SER A 252 -24.55 12.81 -1.08
CA SER A 252 -24.37 14.09 -0.39
C SER A 252 -23.90 13.88 1.06
N LEU A 253 -22.72 14.40 1.38
CA LEU A 253 -22.20 14.54 2.75
C LEU A 253 -22.66 15.89 3.32
N ASP A 254 -23.26 15.90 4.51
CA ASP A 254 -23.53 17.15 5.23
C ASP A 254 -22.22 17.68 5.83
N ILE A 255 -21.77 18.84 5.36
CA ILE A 255 -20.55 19.51 5.83
C ILE A 255 -20.85 20.81 6.58
N SER A 256 -22.11 21.04 6.96
CA SER A 256 -22.56 22.28 7.57
C SER A 256 -21.81 22.59 8.86
N GLU A 257 -21.62 21.60 9.73
CA GLU A 257 -20.90 21.77 11.00
C GLU A 257 -19.42 22.07 10.78
N VAL A 258 -18.80 21.39 9.82
CA VAL A 258 -17.39 21.59 9.48
C VAL A 258 -17.14 22.98 8.89
N ALA A 259 -18.10 23.47 8.10
CA ALA A 259 -18.04 24.78 7.48
C ALA A 259 -18.49 25.91 8.42
N ALA A 260 -19.23 25.59 9.50
CA ALA A 260 -19.65 26.56 10.48
C ALA A 260 -18.40 27.19 11.12
N ASP A 261 -18.28 28.51 11.01
CA ASP A 261 -17.17 29.33 11.53
C ASP A 261 -15.88 29.35 10.68
N LYS A 262 -15.92 28.85 9.44
CA LYS A 262 -14.79 28.97 8.50
C LYS A 262 -15.01 30.09 7.49
N ASP A 263 -14.05 31.01 7.38
CA ASP A 263 -14.06 32.06 6.34
C ASP A 263 -13.88 31.47 4.93
N LYS A 264 -13.07 30.42 4.83
CA LYS A 264 -12.78 29.66 3.61
C LYS A 264 -12.48 28.21 3.99
N LEU A 265 -12.97 27.28 3.18
CA LEU A 265 -12.66 25.86 3.31
C LEU A 265 -12.61 25.27 1.90
N PHE A 266 -11.48 24.67 1.56
CA PHE A 266 -11.21 24.07 0.26
C PHE A 266 -11.27 22.56 0.40
N PHE A 267 -11.69 21.91 -0.69
CA PHE A 267 -11.79 20.45 -0.76
C PHE A 267 -11.14 19.98 -2.06
N LEU A 268 -10.48 18.84 -1.96
CA LEU A 268 -10.08 18.03 -3.08
C LEU A 268 -10.49 16.60 -2.80
N ALA A 269 -10.70 15.81 -3.86
CA ALA A 269 -11.02 14.42 -3.70
C ALA A 269 -10.27 13.57 -4.73
N SER A 270 -9.63 12.52 -4.23
CA SER A 270 -9.06 11.45 -5.02
C SER A 270 -9.92 10.21 -4.88
N GLN A 271 -10.20 9.53 -5.99
CA GLN A 271 -10.92 8.27 -6.00
C GLN A 271 -10.08 7.18 -6.65
N VAL A 272 -9.97 6.05 -5.97
CA VAL A 272 -9.32 4.84 -6.45
C VAL A 272 -10.37 3.79 -6.68
N THR A 273 -10.52 3.33 -7.91
CA THR A 273 -11.44 2.25 -8.26
C THR A 273 -10.66 0.95 -8.42
N TYR A 274 -11.03 -0.04 -7.62
CA TYR A 274 -10.44 -1.38 -7.64
C TYR A 274 -11.30 -2.30 -8.50
N PRO A 275 -10.74 -2.95 -9.54
CA PRO A 275 -11.43 -4.04 -10.23
C PRO A 275 -11.92 -5.11 -9.23
N LEU A 276 -13.11 -5.68 -9.43
CA LEU A 276 -13.67 -6.70 -8.52
C LEU A 276 -12.74 -7.93 -8.30
N GLU A 277 -11.87 -8.22 -9.27
CA GLU A 277 -10.88 -9.30 -9.18
C GLU A 277 -9.59 -8.91 -8.43
N SER A 278 -9.46 -7.63 -8.06
CA SER A 278 -8.30 -7.05 -7.36
C SER A 278 -8.53 -6.83 -5.86
N TYR A 279 -9.65 -7.30 -5.31
CA TYR A 279 -9.85 -7.31 -3.87
C TYR A 279 -8.78 -8.17 -3.18
N LEU A 280 -8.01 -7.54 -2.31
CA LEU A 280 -6.76 -8.11 -1.77
C LEU A 280 -7.01 -9.02 -0.57
N TRP A 281 -8.20 -8.91 0.05
CA TRP A 281 -8.60 -9.74 1.17
C TRP A 281 -8.91 -11.18 0.73
N PRO A 282 -8.50 -12.21 1.50
CA PRO A 282 -8.82 -13.60 1.21
C PRO A 282 -10.34 -13.77 1.17
N ARG A 283 -10.85 -14.12 -0.02
CA ARG A 283 -12.29 -14.24 -0.29
C ARG A 283 -13.03 -15.25 0.57
N SER A 284 -12.34 -16.13 1.31
CA SER A 284 -13.04 -16.98 2.27
C SER A 284 -12.30 -17.17 3.59
N LEU A 285 -12.95 -16.70 4.65
CA LEU A 285 -12.59 -16.98 6.04
C LEU A 285 -13.46 -18.10 6.60
N ASN A 286 -14.55 -18.48 5.94
CA ASN A 286 -15.41 -19.57 6.38
C ASN A 286 -14.61 -20.86 6.66
N GLY A 287 -14.73 -21.36 7.89
CA GLY A 287 -14.02 -22.54 8.38
C GLY A 287 -12.60 -22.26 8.89
N GLN A 288 -12.12 -21.02 8.85
CA GLN A 288 -10.82 -20.63 9.43
C GLN A 288 -10.97 -20.29 10.92
N THR A 289 -9.87 -20.41 11.66
CA THR A 289 -9.76 -19.91 13.03
C THR A 289 -8.65 -18.88 13.12
N LEU A 290 -8.95 -17.72 13.69
CA LEU A 290 -7.99 -16.69 14.02
C LEU A 290 -7.84 -16.60 15.54
N SER A 291 -6.63 -16.73 16.05
CA SER A 291 -6.33 -16.56 17.48
C SER A 291 -5.49 -15.32 17.71
N LEU A 292 -5.91 -14.49 18.66
CA LEU A 292 -5.26 -13.26 19.08
C LEU A 292 -5.00 -13.30 20.59
N VAL A 293 -3.77 -13.05 21.02
CA VAL A 293 -3.40 -12.98 22.44
C VAL A 293 -3.18 -11.54 22.83
N ILE A 294 -3.88 -11.08 23.85
CA ILE A 294 -3.91 -9.68 24.27
C ILE A 294 -3.48 -9.60 25.73
N ASP A 295 -2.46 -8.81 25.99
CA ASP A 295 -1.99 -8.58 27.36
C ASP A 295 -3.09 -7.93 28.20
N GLY A 296 -3.38 -8.53 29.37
CA GLY A 296 -4.43 -8.07 30.28
C GLY A 296 -5.84 -8.60 29.99
N TYR A 297 -6.13 -9.03 28.75
CA TYR A 297 -7.45 -9.54 28.35
C TYR A 297 -7.46 -11.05 28.02
N GLY A 298 -6.30 -11.61 27.68
CA GLY A 298 -6.10 -13.03 27.43
C GLY A 298 -6.28 -13.42 25.96
N THR A 299 -6.68 -14.67 25.68
CA THR A 299 -6.73 -15.20 24.31
C THR A 299 -8.13 -15.14 23.74
N PHE A 300 -8.25 -14.53 22.55
CA PHE A 300 -9.44 -14.47 21.72
C PHE A 300 -9.28 -15.44 20.57
N ALA A 301 -10.25 -16.34 20.37
CA ALA A 301 -10.29 -17.26 19.23
C ALA A 301 -11.55 -17.00 18.42
N PHE A 302 -11.39 -16.45 17.22
CA PHE A 302 -12.45 -16.20 16.26
C PHE A 302 -12.60 -17.41 15.34
N TYR A 303 -13.77 -18.05 15.40
CA TYR A 303 -14.18 -19.16 14.56
C TYR A 303 -15.13 -18.63 13.50
N PHE A 304 -14.66 -18.55 12.26
CA PHE A 304 -15.44 -18.03 11.14
C PHE A 304 -16.40 -19.11 10.64
N THR A 305 -17.71 -18.86 10.76
CA THR A 305 -18.77 -19.73 10.21
C THR A 305 -19.32 -19.22 8.88
N SER A 306 -18.91 -18.02 8.50
CA SER A 306 -19.08 -17.38 7.20
C SER A 306 -17.89 -16.45 6.96
N ASP A 307 -17.82 -15.82 5.80
CA ASP A 307 -16.74 -14.87 5.48
C ASP A 307 -16.88 -13.54 6.25
N ASP A 308 -18.08 -13.27 6.74
CA ASP A 308 -18.48 -12.01 7.38
C ASP A 308 -18.97 -12.20 8.81
N GLY A 309 -18.63 -13.32 9.45
CA GLY A 309 -19.02 -13.53 10.83
C GLY A 309 -18.71 -14.90 11.39
N GLY A 310 -18.99 -15.04 12.67
CA GLY A 310 -18.67 -16.25 13.39
C GLY A 310 -18.91 -16.16 14.87
N THR A 311 -18.18 -17.01 15.60
CA THR A 311 -18.17 -17.04 17.05
C THR A 311 -16.78 -16.70 17.54
N VAL A 312 -16.67 -15.76 18.47
CA VAL A 312 -15.43 -15.46 19.18
C VAL A 312 -15.49 -16.05 20.58
N VAL A 313 -14.39 -16.69 21.01
CA VAL A 313 -14.25 -17.30 22.34
C VAL A 313 -13.11 -16.62 23.09
N VAL A 314 -13.36 -16.22 24.34
CA VAL A 314 -12.38 -15.54 25.20
C VAL A 314 -11.96 -16.46 26.35
N ASN A 315 -10.65 -16.69 26.47
CA ASN A 315 -10.00 -17.47 27.53
C ASN A 315 -10.57 -18.89 27.72
N ASN A 316 -11.14 -19.47 26.66
CA ASN A 316 -11.85 -20.77 26.71
C ASN A 316 -13.00 -20.83 27.72
N THR A 317 -13.54 -19.68 28.14
CA THR A 317 -14.54 -19.59 29.20
C THR A 317 -15.83 -18.87 28.80
N GLY A 318 -15.80 -18.02 27.76
CA GLY A 318 -16.98 -17.31 27.25
C GLY A 318 -16.99 -17.20 25.72
N SER A 319 -18.18 -17.16 25.11
CA SER A 319 -18.36 -17.04 23.65
C SER A 319 -19.39 -15.97 23.28
N ALA A 320 -19.16 -15.22 22.21
CA ALA A 320 -20.14 -14.31 21.61
C ALA A 320 -20.12 -14.45 20.09
N ALA A 321 -21.21 -14.03 19.44
CA ALA A 321 -21.19 -13.86 17.99
C ALA A 321 -20.31 -12.64 17.63
N PHE A 322 -19.72 -12.66 16.45
CA PHE A 322 -19.18 -11.46 15.83
C PHE A 322 -19.66 -11.33 14.38
N THR A 323 -19.74 -10.11 13.91
CA THR A 323 -20.02 -9.77 12.51
C THR A 323 -18.87 -8.93 11.96
N VAL A 324 -18.51 -9.18 10.71
CA VAL A 324 -17.71 -8.23 9.94
C VAL A 324 -18.63 -7.08 9.56
N ASP A 325 -18.17 -5.87 9.80
CA ASP A 325 -18.91 -4.66 9.45
C ASP A 325 -18.74 -4.35 7.96
N HIS A 326 -17.51 -4.02 7.57
CA HIS A 326 -17.17 -3.65 6.21
C HIS A 326 -15.72 -4.05 5.88
N LEU A 327 -15.43 -4.13 4.58
CA LEU A 327 -14.09 -4.32 4.02
C LEU A 327 -13.57 -2.98 3.50
N GLU A 328 -12.43 -2.55 4.01
CA GLU A 328 -11.73 -1.38 3.52
C GLU A 328 -10.51 -1.79 2.69
N GLN A 329 -10.21 -1.04 1.63
CA GLN A 329 -9.01 -1.23 0.83
C GLN A 329 -8.44 0.11 0.37
N ASP A 330 -7.28 0.48 0.89
CA ASP A 330 -6.66 1.79 0.71
C ASP A 330 -5.21 1.68 0.22
N GLY A 331 -4.50 2.82 0.23
CA GLY A 331 -3.07 2.91 -0.05
C GLY A 331 -2.17 2.12 0.91
N TYR A 332 -2.73 1.59 2.00
CA TYR A 332 -2.02 0.85 3.04
C TYR A 332 -2.38 -0.65 3.09
N GLY A 333 -3.26 -1.12 2.21
CA GLY A 333 -3.64 -2.54 2.09
C GLY A 333 -5.14 -2.75 2.24
N ALA A 334 -5.53 -3.93 2.71
CA ALA A 334 -6.93 -4.26 2.97
C ALA A 334 -7.14 -4.54 4.46
N ARG A 335 -8.27 -4.10 5.02
CA ARG A 335 -8.63 -4.38 6.41
C ARG A 335 -10.10 -4.73 6.57
N LYS A 336 -10.39 -5.57 7.56
CA LYS A 336 -11.76 -5.85 8.03
C LYS A 336 -11.94 -5.35 9.45
N VAL A 337 -13.08 -4.72 9.69
CA VAL A 337 -13.55 -4.35 11.04
C VAL A 337 -14.57 -5.37 11.50
N PHE A 338 -14.43 -5.85 12.74
CA PHE A 338 -15.31 -6.84 13.36
C PHE A 338 -15.94 -6.26 14.63
N TYR A 339 -17.26 -6.36 14.75
CA TYR A 339 -17.96 -6.12 16.00
C TYR A 339 -18.20 -7.44 16.70
N THR A 340 -17.83 -7.51 17.98
CA THR A 340 -18.17 -8.66 18.81
C THR A 340 -19.38 -8.34 19.68
N GLY A 341 -20.20 -9.35 19.96
CA GLY A 341 -21.25 -9.25 20.98
C GLY A 341 -20.71 -9.27 22.41
N PHE A 342 -19.39 -9.13 22.60
CA PHE A 342 -18.80 -9.01 23.92
C PHE A 342 -18.85 -7.55 24.37
N THR A 343 -19.35 -7.35 25.58
CA THR A 343 -19.28 -6.07 26.27
C THR A 343 -18.37 -6.21 27.49
N ASP A 344 -17.45 -5.26 27.67
CA ASP A 344 -16.66 -5.13 28.89
C ASP A 344 -17.08 -3.84 29.60
N SER A 345 -17.62 -3.96 30.81
CA SER A 345 -17.96 -2.82 31.65
C SER A 345 -18.92 -1.79 31.01
N GLY A 346 -19.73 -2.22 30.04
CA GLY A 346 -20.66 -1.37 29.28
C GLY A 346 -20.11 -0.84 27.95
N TYR A 347 -18.91 -1.25 27.55
CA TYR A 347 -18.27 -0.86 26.29
C TYR A 347 -18.38 -1.96 25.23
N ASP A 348 -18.66 -1.55 23.99
CA ASP A 348 -18.64 -2.45 22.84
C ASP A 348 -17.19 -2.72 22.43
N VAL A 349 -16.86 -4.00 22.26
CA VAL A 349 -15.51 -4.42 21.85
C VAL A 349 -15.52 -4.73 20.37
N TRP A 350 -14.73 -3.96 19.62
CA TRP A 350 -14.49 -4.18 18.20
C TRP A 350 -13.01 -4.37 17.90
N PHE A 351 -12.76 -5.06 16.79
CA PHE A 351 -11.43 -5.43 16.32
C PHE A 351 -11.25 -4.93 14.91
N GLN A 352 -10.07 -4.41 14.60
CA GLN A 352 -9.67 -4.11 13.23
C GLN A 352 -8.49 -4.99 12.88
N LEU A 353 -8.56 -5.70 11.75
CA LEU A 353 -7.47 -6.52 11.25
C LEU A 353 -7.06 -6.03 9.87
N ARG A 354 -5.79 -5.65 9.73
CA ARG A 354 -5.20 -5.17 8.47
C ARG A 354 -4.24 -6.22 7.93
N MET A 355 -4.39 -6.51 6.64
CA MET A 355 -3.35 -7.11 5.82
C MET A 355 -2.53 -5.95 5.26
N GLY A 356 -1.40 -5.62 5.90
CA GLY A 356 -0.63 -4.43 5.53
C GLY A 356 -0.16 -3.59 6.72
N ILE A 357 0.38 -2.40 6.41
CA ILE A 357 1.23 -1.62 7.31
C ILE A 357 0.48 -1.19 8.58
N ASP A 358 0.67 -1.99 9.62
CA ASP A 358 0.89 -1.63 11.02
C ASP A 358 1.47 -2.90 11.70
N ASP A 359 2.16 -2.75 12.83
CA ASP A 359 3.16 -3.71 13.37
C ASP A 359 2.66 -5.10 13.88
N ASP A 360 3.55 -6.11 13.67
CA ASP A 360 3.68 -7.53 14.12
C ASP A 360 2.44 -8.46 14.23
N PHE A 361 2.39 -9.70 13.66
CA PHE A 361 3.31 -10.87 13.83
C PHE A 361 3.21 -11.97 12.73
N PRO A 362 4.28 -12.75 12.43
CA PRO A 362 4.26 -14.04 11.69
C PRO A 362 4.19 -15.24 12.67
N LEU A 363 3.88 -16.52 12.39
CA LEU A 363 3.57 -17.41 11.26
C LEU A 363 2.44 -18.33 11.79
N TYR A 364 1.42 -18.73 11.03
CA TYR A 364 1.53 -19.22 9.67
C TYR A 364 0.49 -18.60 8.73
N SER A 365 0.77 -17.36 8.34
CA SER A 365 0.76 -16.89 6.94
C SER A 365 1.90 -15.85 6.85
N THR A 366 2.76 -15.92 5.83
CA THR A 366 4.15 -15.38 5.85
C THR A 366 4.29 -13.86 5.65
N GLY A 367 3.35 -13.03 6.11
CA GLY A 367 3.45 -11.57 5.99
C GLY A 367 3.07 -10.79 7.25
N ARG A 368 3.52 -9.54 7.35
CA ARG A 368 3.18 -8.61 8.45
C ARG A 368 1.68 -8.31 8.40
N ASN A 369 0.95 -8.66 9.46
CA ASN A 369 -0.46 -8.34 9.65
C ASN A 369 -0.60 -7.78 11.07
N SER A 370 -1.27 -6.64 11.21
CA SER A 370 -1.59 -6.02 12.50
C SER A 370 -3.06 -6.14 12.82
N GLY A 371 -3.37 -6.04 14.12
CA GLY A 371 -4.73 -5.81 14.57
C GLY A 371 -4.78 -4.91 15.80
N TYR A 372 -5.77 -4.03 15.85
CA TYR A 372 -6.06 -3.17 16.99
C TYR A 372 -7.35 -3.63 17.68
N ILE A 373 -7.35 -3.59 19.02
CA ILE A 373 -8.59 -3.56 19.79
C ILE A 373 -8.89 -2.12 20.10
N LEU A 374 -10.10 -1.71 19.79
CA LEU A 374 -10.57 -0.38 20.08
C LEU A 374 -11.74 -0.53 21.06
N HIS A 375 -11.57 0.05 22.24
CA HIS A 375 -12.63 0.12 23.25
C HIS A 375 -13.43 1.38 22.96
N HIS A 376 -14.66 1.22 22.47
CA HIS A 376 -15.57 2.36 22.25
C HIS A 376 -16.48 2.54 23.47
N ASN A 377 -16.50 3.77 23.98
CA ASN A 377 -17.44 4.18 25.00
C ASN A 377 -18.69 4.83 24.36
N PRO A 378 -19.83 4.13 24.30
CA PRO A 378 -21.02 4.64 23.64
C PRO A 378 -21.64 5.86 24.33
N ASP A 379 -21.31 6.12 25.61
CA ASP A 379 -21.82 7.27 26.36
C ASP A 379 -21.01 8.55 26.16
N THR A 380 -19.77 8.46 25.64
CA THR A 380 -18.87 9.62 25.48
C THR A 380 -18.30 9.79 24.08
N ASP A 381 -18.58 8.83 23.18
CA ASP A 381 -17.91 8.69 21.88
C ASP A 381 -16.37 8.63 21.96
N GLY A 382 -15.83 8.37 23.15
CA GLY A 382 -14.41 8.24 23.38
C GLY A 382 -13.91 6.87 22.94
N ILE A 383 -12.87 6.85 22.11
CA ILE A 383 -12.13 5.64 21.73
C ILE A 383 -10.88 5.55 22.61
N THR A 384 -10.73 4.46 23.37
CA THR A 384 -9.48 4.15 24.07
C THR A 384 -8.69 3.14 23.24
N TYR A 385 -7.49 3.53 22.84
CA TYR A 385 -6.56 2.70 22.08
C TYR A 385 -5.79 1.78 23.03
N TYR A 386 -5.93 0.48 22.85
CA TYR A 386 -5.02 -0.49 23.43
C TYR A 386 -4.15 -1.03 22.29
N THR A 387 -2.95 -0.47 22.14
CA THR A 387 -1.94 -1.07 21.26
C THR A 387 -1.44 -2.36 21.90
N THR A 388 -1.72 -3.50 21.29
CA THR A 388 -1.17 -4.78 21.75
C THR A 388 -0.30 -5.40 20.67
N SER A 389 0.98 -5.58 20.98
CA SER A 389 1.91 -6.44 20.25
C SER A 389 1.60 -7.91 20.56
N GLY A 390 0.48 -8.42 20.04
CA GLY A 390 0.01 -9.79 20.26
C GLY A 390 0.39 -10.73 19.12
N ASN A 391 0.73 -11.98 19.41
CA ASN A 391 0.96 -13.00 18.37
C ASN A 391 -0.37 -13.40 17.71
N LEU A 392 -0.53 -13.12 16.42
CA LEU A 392 -1.67 -13.55 15.61
C LEU A 392 -1.40 -14.93 15.01
N HIS A 393 -2.26 -15.91 15.28
CA HIS A 393 -2.18 -17.24 14.67
C HIS A 393 -3.45 -17.55 13.87
N LEU A 394 -3.33 -17.55 12.54
CA LEU A 394 -4.37 -18.08 11.65
C LEU A 394 -4.09 -19.58 11.41
N THR A 395 -5.07 -20.42 11.70
CA THR A 395 -5.00 -21.86 11.45
C THR A 395 -6.22 -22.32 10.69
N ARG A 396 -5.98 -23.16 9.69
CA ARG A 396 -7.02 -23.83 8.90
C ARG A 396 -7.52 -25.10 9.57
#